data_AF-A0A5B7IYK6-F1
#
_entry.id   AF-A0A5B7IYK6-F1
#
_cell.length_a   1.000
_cell.length_b   1.000
_cell.length_c   1.000
_cell.angle_alpha   90.00
_cell.angle_beta   90.00
_cell.angle_gamma   90.00
#
_symmetry.space_group_name_H-M   'P 1'
#
loop_
_entity.id
_entity.type
_entity.pdbx_description
1 polymer ?
#
loop_
_entity_poly.entity_id
_entity_poly.type
_entity_poly.pdbx_seq_one_letter_code
_entity_poly.pdbx_strand_id
1 'polypeptide(L)'
;MRQRKGGAIVYVSSIGGYQPLPLLGAYSVSKTALLGLGKAVAQEVASDNIRVNCVAPGVVRTKFSSFLTENPAIHEKTIEMIPLGR
;
A
#
# COMPACT_ATOMS: atom_id res chain seq x y z
N MET A 1 21.04 4.41 7.37
CA MET A 1 20.53 3.56 8.47
C MET A 1 21.61 2.64 9.02
N ARG A 2 22.34 1.88 8.19
CA ARG A 2 23.49 1.04 8.61
C ARG A 2 24.55 1.78 9.45
N GLN A 3 25.04 2.92 8.98
CA GLN A 3 26.00 3.75 9.74
C GLN A 3 25.44 4.22 11.11
N ARG A 4 24.12 4.35 11.23
CA ARG A 4 23.42 4.73 12.47
C ARG A 4 23.04 3.50 13.33
N LYS A 5 23.40 2.28 12.90
CA LYS A 5 23.11 0.99 13.56
C LYS A 5 21.63 0.76 13.91
N GLY A 6 20.73 1.23 13.04
CA GLY A 6 19.31 0.93 13.14
C GLY A 6 18.42 1.79 12.27
N GLY A 7 17.16 1.37 12.14
CA GLY A 7 16.15 2.15 11.42
C GLY A 7 14.84 1.39 11.13
N ALA A 8 13.95 2.07 10.42
CA ALA A 8 12.72 1.49 9.92
C ALA A 8 12.45 1.96 8.49
N ILE A 9 12.07 1.03 7.62
CA ILE A 9 11.62 1.28 6.25
C ILE A 9 10.15 0.84 6.18
N VAL A 10 9.31 1.70 5.61
CA VAL A 10 7.90 1.40 5.36
C VAL A 10 7.60 1.60 3.88
N TYR A 11 7.27 0.53 3.19
CA TYR A 11 6.74 0.59 1.84
C TYR A 11 5.23 0.82 1.86
N VAL A 12 4.74 1.64 0.93
CA VAL A 12 3.30 1.91 0.78
C VAL A 12 2.79 1.18 -0.45
N SER A 13 2.18 0.01 -0.22
CA SER A 13 1.47 -0.76 -1.22
C SER A 13 0.03 -0.22 -1.41
N SER A 14 -0.94 -1.11 -1.61
CA SER A 14 -2.37 -0.86 -1.76
C SER A 14 -3.11 -2.18 -1.53
N ILE A 15 -4.39 -2.15 -1.16
CA ILE A 15 -5.26 -3.34 -1.28
C ILE A 15 -5.23 -3.94 -2.69
N GLY A 16 -4.97 -3.09 -3.71
CA GLY A 16 -4.73 -3.49 -5.10
C GLY A 16 -3.53 -4.42 -5.30
N GLY A 17 -2.59 -4.45 -4.35
CA GLY A 17 -1.46 -5.37 -4.36
C GLY A 17 -1.82 -6.79 -3.88
N TYR A 18 -2.92 -6.95 -3.15
CA TYR A 18 -3.48 -8.26 -2.76
C TYR A 18 -4.57 -8.72 -3.72
N GLN A 19 -5.48 -7.81 -4.09
CA GLN A 19 -6.57 -8.05 -5.00
C GLN A 19 -6.51 -7.03 -6.13
N PRO A 20 -6.04 -7.41 -7.34
CA PRO A 20 -5.91 -6.49 -8.45
C PRO A 20 -7.23 -5.79 -8.79
N LEU A 21 -7.15 -4.50 -9.04
CA LEU A 21 -8.31 -3.68 -9.38
C LEU A 21 -8.49 -3.60 -10.90
N PRO A 22 -9.72 -3.76 -11.43
CA PRO A 22 -10.01 -3.56 -12.85
C PRO A 22 -9.48 -2.19 -13.33
N LEU A 23 -8.97 -2.14 -14.56
CA LEU A 23 -8.38 -0.95 -15.20
C LEU A 23 -7.08 -0.41 -14.56
N LEU A 24 -6.63 -1.00 -13.44
CA LEU A 24 -5.40 -0.62 -12.73
C LEU A 24 -4.38 -1.77 -12.69
N GLY A 25 -4.23 -2.50 -13.80
CA GLY A 25 -3.36 -3.70 -13.87
C GLY A 25 -1.90 -3.39 -13.55
N ALA A 26 -1.27 -2.46 -14.26
CA ALA A 26 0.13 -2.09 -14.03
C ALA A 26 0.36 -1.52 -12.61
N TYR A 27 -0.58 -0.71 -12.13
CA TYR A 27 -0.57 -0.22 -10.75
C TYR A 27 -0.63 -1.38 -9.75
N SER A 28 -1.59 -2.30 -9.89
CA SER A 28 -1.77 -3.45 -9.01
C SER A 28 -0.52 -4.33 -8.97
N VAL A 29 0.06 -4.66 -10.14
CA VAL A 29 1.31 -5.41 -10.24
C VAL A 29 2.46 -4.71 -9.50
N SER A 30 2.62 -3.40 -9.69
CA SER A 30 3.65 -2.63 -9.00
C SER A 30 3.47 -2.66 -7.47
N LYS A 31 2.22 -2.67 -6.99
CA LYS A 31 1.89 -2.72 -5.57
C LYS A 31 2.07 -4.14 -5.00
N THR A 32 1.80 -5.19 -5.77
CA THR A 32 2.14 -6.57 -5.40
C THR A 32 3.66 -6.75 -5.28
N ALA A 33 4.44 -6.16 -6.19
CA ALA A 33 5.91 -6.26 -6.16
C ALA A 33 6.50 -5.74 -4.83
N LEU A 34 5.92 -4.69 -4.24
CA LEU A 34 6.33 -4.17 -2.94
C LEU A 34 6.17 -5.18 -1.78
N LEU A 35 5.24 -6.14 -1.89
CA LEU A 35 5.06 -7.19 -0.87
C LEU A 35 6.25 -8.16 -0.86
N GLY A 36 6.74 -8.53 -2.04
CA GLY A 36 7.95 -9.36 -2.19
C GLY A 36 9.22 -8.60 -1.83
N LEU A 37 9.36 -7.38 -2.35
CA LEU A 37 10.51 -6.51 -2.08
C LEU A 37 10.68 -6.25 -0.59
N GLY A 38 9.58 -5.95 0.13
CA GLY A 38 9.61 -5.75 1.57
C GLY A 38 10.22 -6.94 2.33
N LYS A 39 9.86 -8.17 1.95
CA LYS A 39 10.40 -9.40 2.55
C LYS A 39 11.87 -9.60 2.22
N ALA A 40 12.26 -9.40 0.95
CA ALA A 40 13.64 -9.54 0.52
C ALA A 40 14.56 -8.57 1.27
N VAL A 41 14.22 -7.28 1.26
CA VAL A 41 15.03 -6.24 1.93
C VAL A 41 15.04 -6.46 3.44
N ALA A 42 13.92 -6.89 4.06
CA ALA A 42 13.89 -7.21 5.49
C ALA A 42 14.95 -8.25 5.88
N GLN A 43 15.12 -9.30 5.08
CA GLN A 43 16.11 -10.35 5.35
C GLN A 43 17.55 -9.83 5.21
N GLU A 44 17.81 -8.99 4.22
CA GLU A 44 19.15 -8.45 3.95
C GLU A 44 19.66 -7.46 5.01
N VAL A 45 18.74 -6.79 5.71
CA VAL A 45 19.07 -5.68 6.64
C VAL A 45 18.75 -5.99 8.10
N ALA A 46 18.30 -7.22 8.41
CA ALA A 46 17.91 -7.61 9.75
C ALA A 46 19.07 -7.48 10.77
N SER A 47 20.28 -7.91 10.39
CA SER A 47 21.48 -7.81 11.24
C SER A 47 21.92 -6.38 11.51
N ASP A 48 21.50 -5.43 10.68
CA ASP A 48 21.78 -4.00 10.85
C ASP A 48 20.81 -3.30 11.82
N ASN A 49 19.93 -4.06 12.49
CA ASN A 49 18.84 -3.55 13.35
C ASN A 49 17.86 -2.63 12.58
N ILE A 50 17.60 -2.97 11.31
CA ILE A 50 16.67 -2.24 10.45
C ILE A 50 15.41 -3.08 10.23
N ARG A 51 14.25 -2.53 10.58
CA ARG A 51 12.95 -3.17 10.34
C ARG A 51 12.39 -2.72 8.99
N VAL A 52 11.81 -3.64 8.24
CA VAL A 52 11.15 -3.34 6.96
C VAL A 52 9.74 -3.88 6.99
N ASN A 53 8.76 -3.02 6.73
CA ASN A 53 7.35 -3.39 6.69
C ASN A 53 6.69 -2.79 5.44
N CYS A 54 5.55 -3.35 5.07
CA CYS A 54 4.74 -2.86 3.96
C CYS A 54 3.30 -2.66 4.45
N VAL A 55 2.75 -1.47 4.21
CA VAL A 55 1.35 -1.15 4.51
C VAL A 55 0.55 -1.11 3.21
N ALA A 56 -0.69 -1.59 3.25
CA ALA A 56 -1.56 -1.66 2.08
C ALA A 56 -2.87 -0.90 2.33
N PRO A 57 -2.89 0.42 2.07
CA PRO A 57 -4.09 1.22 2.28
C PRO A 57 -5.22 0.86 1.30
N GLY A 58 -6.46 1.01 1.76
CA GLY A 58 -7.64 1.10 0.91
C GLY A 58 -7.76 2.48 0.27
N VAL A 59 -8.99 2.97 0.08
CA VAL A 59 -9.21 4.34 -0.43
C VAL A 59 -8.87 5.35 0.66
N VAL A 60 -7.93 6.25 0.36
CA VAL A 60 -7.49 7.32 1.27
C VAL A 60 -7.61 8.65 0.55
N ARG A 61 -8.34 9.60 1.15
CA ARG A 61 -8.62 10.92 0.57
C ARG A 61 -7.33 11.69 0.25
N THR A 62 -6.94 11.63 -1.01
CA THR A 62 -5.75 12.27 -1.57
C THR A 62 -6.06 12.76 -2.98
N LYS A 63 -5.18 13.58 -3.57
CA LYS A 63 -5.30 13.98 -4.97
C LYS A 63 -5.32 12.80 -5.94
N PHE A 64 -4.63 11.70 -5.61
CA PHE A 64 -4.62 10.48 -6.44
C PHE A 64 -5.97 9.76 -6.44
N SER A 65 -6.65 9.73 -5.28
CA SER A 65 -7.94 9.06 -5.12
C SER A 65 -9.13 10.00 -5.38
N SER A 66 -8.92 11.24 -5.80
CA SER A 66 -9.98 12.26 -5.84
C SER A 66 -11.17 11.80 -6.68
N PHE A 67 -10.93 11.10 -7.78
CA PHE A 67 -11.97 10.49 -8.60
C PHE A 67 -12.89 9.54 -7.82
N LEU A 68 -12.33 8.79 -6.86
CA LEU A 68 -13.07 7.84 -6.01
C LEU A 68 -13.75 8.51 -4.81
N THR A 69 -13.30 9.70 -4.40
CA THR A 69 -13.76 10.37 -3.17
C THR A 69 -14.61 11.61 -3.40
N GLU A 70 -14.49 12.26 -4.56
CA GLU A 70 -15.17 13.53 -4.86
C GLU A 70 -16.39 13.35 -5.78
N ASN A 71 -16.46 12.23 -6.52
CA ASN A 71 -17.67 11.86 -7.25
C ASN A 71 -18.65 11.18 -6.29
N PRO A 72 -19.82 11.77 -5.96
CA PRO A 72 -20.72 11.24 -4.93
C PRO A 72 -21.19 9.82 -5.19
N ALA A 73 -21.55 9.49 -6.44
CA ALA A 73 -22.05 8.17 -6.80
C ALA A 73 -20.98 7.07 -6.71
N ILE A 74 -19.72 7.43 -7.00
CA ILE A 74 -18.58 6.49 -6.88
C ILE A 74 -18.16 6.37 -5.42
N HIS A 75 -18.19 7.48 -4.68
CA HIS A 75 -17.84 7.51 -3.27
C HIS A 75 -18.80 6.64 -2.45
N GLU A 76 -20.11 6.78 -2.65
CA GLU A 76 -21.11 5.97 -1.95
C GLU A 76 -20.91 4.47 -2.19
N LYS A 77 -20.75 4.06 -3.46
CA LYS A 77 -20.42 2.66 -3.81
C LYS A 77 -19.11 2.18 -3.19
N THR A 78 -18.12 3.06 -3.10
CA THR A 78 -16.82 2.74 -2.48
C THR A 78 -16.99 2.47 -0.99
N ILE A 79 -17.79 3.29 -0.31
CA ILE A 79 -18.08 3.15 1.13
C ILE A 79 -18.90 1.89 1.40
N GLU A 80 -19.89 1.56 0.55
CA GLU A 80 -20.69 0.32 0.67
C GLU A 80 -19.84 -0.95 0.62
N MET A 81 -18.74 -0.94 -0.16
CA MET A 81 -17.80 -2.07 -0.22
C MET A 81 -16.91 -2.18 1.03
N ILE A 82 -16.85 -1.15 1.88
CA ILE A 82 -16.05 -1.14 3.10
C ILE A 82 -16.94 -1.58 4.27
N PRO A 83 -16.67 -2.72 4.94
CA PRO A 83 -17.55 -3.23 5.99
C PRO A 83 -17.79 -2.28 7.18
N LEU A 84 -16.88 -1.33 7.42
CA LEU A 84 -17.02 -0.31 8.46
C LEU A 84 -17.90 0.87 8.05
N GLY A 85 -18.33 0.97 6.79
CA GLY A 85 -19.17 2.04 6.27
C GLY A 85 -18.52 3.43 6.32
N ARG A 86 -17.17 3.50 6.33
CA ARG A 86 -16.39 4.74 6.39
C ARG A 86 -15.00 4.56 5.79
#